data_AF-A0A9J9BBT9-F1
#
_entry.id   AF-A0A9J9BBT9-F1
#
_cell.length_a   1.000
_cell.length_b   1.000
_cell.length_c   1.000
_cell.angle_alpha   90.00
_cell.angle_beta   90.00
_cell.angle_gamma   90.00
#
_symmetry.space_group_name_H-M   'P 1'
#
loop_
_entity.id
_entity.type
_entity.pdbx_description
1 polymer ?
#
loop_
_entity_poly.entity_id
_entity_poly.type
_entity_poly.pdbx_seq_one_letter_code
_entity_poly.pdbx_strand_id
1 'polypeptide(L)'
;MLSSLKKKLIGWGKVQKYKGFLLERFDEEQASGWIIPQDGNNPVGIHFHVIESGSNVDFKAFFFHRETLQVNKSNNLYGFRLRFKQKISDLSHVSIFYLDKNGRVEPSVLPNVQANLLESSTSMYFLNLMASQAKYNKEPLPSLKAITTEQESKVVPEGNVDFVMAELITKDISEFYLHAGVRSKRGVAITGKSGHLFLHGGSNHVDDLFRGTDIHCEKAEGWCSLIQERQRIASNSGYRYLQIIIPEKQTLLPGRYYRNIQGPSRLLQMVENAKVESYVSVYDAFSSHVNGDIFYKTDSHFNALGNFLLFDSLMKHLNVDHGFSPNFDLLCKYAGDLGSKFYPLKILERTKALSNLPTHKRTVEYQCVPNIKAHMGQKIHWVNFDAPIKQKVLIFGNSFADIGKKQHHLTFWLSYCFEECYFVWAAEFDFTIIETFKPDLVIGQSVERFMRIIPRR
;
A
#
# COMPACT_ATOMS: atom_id res chain seq x y z
N MET A 1 16.71 -18.28 27.08
CA MET A 1 16.18 -17.08 27.77
C MET A 1 14.80 -16.61 27.25
N LEU A 2 14.10 -17.40 26.41
CA LEU A 2 12.73 -17.09 25.90
C LEU A 2 11.63 -18.02 26.47
N SER A 3 11.99 -18.94 27.38
CA SER A 3 11.07 -19.93 27.96
C SER A 3 10.47 -19.51 29.32
N SER A 4 11.02 -18.49 30.00
CA SER A 4 10.54 -18.06 31.33
C SER A 4 9.37 -17.06 31.29
N LEU A 5 9.10 -16.44 30.14
CA LEU A 5 8.00 -15.47 29.98
C LEU A 5 6.63 -16.11 29.68
N LYS A 6 6.59 -17.39 29.28
CA LYS A 6 5.32 -18.08 28.92
C LYS A 6 4.52 -18.63 30.10
N LYS A 7 5.11 -18.77 31.30
CA LYS A 7 4.46 -19.49 32.42
C LYS A 7 3.68 -18.63 33.43
N LYS A 8 3.55 -17.31 33.23
CA LYS A 8 2.81 -16.42 34.15
C LYS A 8 1.49 -15.84 33.60
N LEU A 9 1.00 -16.31 32.45
CA LEU A 9 -0.18 -15.76 31.76
C LEU A 9 -1.41 -16.70 31.76
N ILE A 10 -1.64 -17.46 32.83
CA ILE A 10 -2.86 -18.27 32.96
C ILE A 10 -3.68 -17.73 34.12
N GLY A 11 -4.77 -17.04 33.79
CA GLY A 11 -5.83 -16.73 34.75
C GLY A 11 -6.61 -15.43 34.50
N TRP A 12 -6.95 -15.04 33.26
CA TRP A 12 -7.60 -13.73 33.05
C TRP A 12 -8.72 -13.75 31.99
N GLY A 13 -9.97 -13.76 32.49
CA GLY A 13 -11.13 -12.97 32.04
C GLY A 13 -11.59 -13.00 30.57
N LYS A 14 -12.91 -12.85 30.37
CA LYS A 14 -13.56 -12.64 29.06
C LYS A 14 -12.82 -11.60 28.20
N VAL A 15 -12.82 -11.81 26.88
CA VAL A 15 -12.25 -10.85 25.91
C VAL A 15 -13.08 -9.57 25.93
N GLN A 16 -12.50 -8.47 26.40
CA GLN A 16 -13.13 -7.14 26.36
C GLN A 16 -13.02 -6.58 24.95
N LYS A 17 -14.13 -6.13 24.40
CA LYS A 17 -14.20 -5.43 23.11
C LYS A 17 -14.46 -3.94 23.37
N TYR A 18 -13.92 -3.08 22.52
CA TYR A 18 -14.09 -1.64 22.61
C TYR A 18 -14.84 -1.14 21.37
N LYS A 19 -15.64 -0.09 21.50
CA LYS A 19 -16.35 0.58 20.41
C LYS A 19 -15.47 1.67 19.75
N GLY A 20 -14.49 2.21 20.48
CA GLY A 20 -13.49 3.14 19.93
C GLY A 20 -12.72 3.96 20.97
N PHE A 21 -11.81 4.81 20.48
CA PHE A 21 -10.98 5.73 21.25
C PHE A 21 -10.99 7.13 20.61
N LEU A 22 -11.10 8.16 21.44
CA LEU A 22 -11.09 9.57 21.05
C LEU A 22 -9.92 10.29 21.72
N LEU A 23 -9.11 11.02 20.96
CA LEU A 23 -8.08 11.89 21.52
C LEU A 23 -8.62 13.32 21.64
N GLU A 24 -8.73 13.88 22.84
CA GLU A 24 -9.20 15.26 23.03
C GLU A 24 -8.08 16.29 22.94
N ARG A 25 -6.92 15.94 23.49
CA ARG A 25 -5.77 16.83 23.56
C ARG A 25 -4.54 16.06 23.17
N PHE A 26 -3.72 16.68 22.34
CA PHE A 26 -2.43 16.15 21.95
C PHE A 26 -1.44 17.30 21.76
N ASP A 27 -0.41 17.31 22.60
CA ASP A 27 0.67 18.29 22.56
C ASP A 27 2.02 17.60 22.77
N GLU A 28 3.09 18.38 22.82
CA GLU A 28 4.47 17.88 22.91
C GLU A 28 4.76 17.10 24.21
N GLU A 29 3.92 17.24 25.24
CA GLU A 29 4.15 16.63 26.57
C GLU A 29 3.14 15.54 26.92
N GLN A 30 1.95 15.58 26.33
CA GLN A 30 0.88 14.67 26.68
C GLN A 30 -0.16 14.45 25.59
N ALA A 31 -0.88 13.35 25.78
CA ALA A 31 -2.10 13.01 25.08
C ALA A 31 -3.21 12.70 26.09
N SER A 32 -4.43 13.15 25.87
CA SER A 32 -5.56 12.75 26.71
C SER A 32 -6.85 12.66 25.90
N GLY A 33 -7.79 11.86 26.39
CA GLY A 33 -9.10 11.71 25.76
C GLY A 33 -9.91 10.59 26.39
N TRP A 34 -10.73 9.91 25.58
CA TRP A 34 -11.71 8.93 26.04
C TRP A 34 -11.62 7.57 25.38
N ILE A 35 -12.00 6.54 26.13
CA ILE A 35 -12.19 5.17 25.67
C ILE A 35 -13.66 4.81 25.81
N ILE A 36 -14.22 4.23 24.75
CA ILE A 36 -15.61 3.79 24.68
C ILE A 36 -15.62 2.26 24.67
N PRO A 37 -15.80 1.58 25.81
CA PRO A 37 -15.89 0.12 25.86
C PRO A 37 -17.22 -0.37 25.27
N GLN A 38 -17.22 -1.59 24.75
CA GLN A 38 -18.46 -2.29 24.41
C GLN A 38 -19.04 -2.88 25.71
N ASP A 39 -20.09 -2.24 26.20
CA ASP A 39 -21.03 -2.55 27.30
C ASP A 39 -20.49 -3.33 28.52
N GLY A 40 -20.65 -2.73 29.71
CA GLY A 40 -20.55 -3.42 31.01
C GLY A 40 -19.15 -3.72 31.54
N ASN A 41 -18.08 -3.40 30.81
CA ASN A 41 -16.71 -3.72 31.22
C ASN A 41 -15.86 -2.48 31.51
N ASN A 42 -15.29 -2.40 32.71
CA ASN A 42 -14.24 -1.44 33.03
C ASN A 42 -12.95 -1.85 32.30
N PRO A 43 -12.21 -0.90 31.70
CA PRO A 43 -10.95 -1.16 31.04
C PRO A 43 -9.91 -1.60 32.08
N VAL A 44 -9.50 -2.87 32.00
CA VAL A 44 -8.41 -3.40 32.82
C VAL A 44 -7.27 -3.77 31.89
N GLY A 45 -6.06 -3.25 32.16
CA GLY A 45 -4.86 -3.59 31.40
C GLY A 45 -4.78 -2.94 30.01
N ILE A 46 -5.22 -1.69 29.88
CA ILE A 46 -5.09 -0.95 28.62
C ILE A 46 -3.63 -0.52 28.41
N HIS A 47 -3.08 -0.95 27.28
CA HIS A 47 -1.75 -0.56 26.82
C HIS A 47 -1.87 0.38 25.63
N PHE A 48 -1.33 1.58 25.79
CA PHE A 48 -1.15 2.49 24.68
C PHE A 48 0.17 2.19 23.97
N HIS A 49 0.22 2.47 22.68
CA HIS A 49 1.47 2.52 21.92
C HIS A 49 1.54 3.90 21.30
N VAL A 50 2.49 4.71 21.78
CA VAL A 50 2.79 6.01 21.18
C VAL A 50 4.00 5.78 20.29
N ILE A 51 3.87 6.06 19.00
CA ILE A 51 4.93 5.87 18.00
C ILE A 51 5.28 7.23 17.41
N GLU A 52 6.50 7.72 17.61
CA GLU A 52 7.06 8.92 16.98
C GLU A 52 8.07 8.47 15.92
N SER A 53 7.87 8.84 14.66
CA SER A 53 8.77 8.47 13.56
C SER A 53 9.11 6.98 13.51
N GLY A 54 8.12 6.13 13.84
CA GLY A 54 8.25 4.68 13.86
C GLY A 54 8.99 4.10 15.08
N SER A 55 9.37 4.91 16.06
CA SER A 55 9.94 4.47 17.33
C SER A 55 8.92 4.57 18.45
N ASN A 56 8.89 3.58 19.34
CA ASN A 56 8.04 3.66 20.52
C ASN A 56 8.51 4.81 21.42
N VAL A 57 7.58 5.69 21.78
CA VAL A 57 7.76 6.72 22.79
C VAL A 57 7.27 6.14 24.11
N ASP A 58 8.11 6.21 25.12
CA ASP A 58 7.72 5.86 26.48
C ASP A 58 6.73 6.90 27.03
N PHE A 59 5.65 6.41 27.63
CA PHE A 59 4.65 7.25 28.27
C PHE A 59 4.25 6.67 29.62
N LYS A 60 3.76 7.53 30.51
CA LYS A 60 3.04 7.14 31.72
C LYS A 60 1.55 7.32 31.47
N ALA A 61 0.79 6.23 31.55
CA ALA A 61 -0.66 6.27 31.41
C ALA A 61 -1.33 6.45 32.78
N PHE A 62 -2.32 7.32 32.80
CA PHE A 62 -3.24 7.52 33.90
C PHE A 62 -4.65 7.28 33.37
N PHE A 63 -5.41 6.44 34.06
CA PHE A 63 -6.82 6.24 33.78
C PHE A 63 -7.63 6.83 34.92
N PHE A 64 -8.72 7.49 34.59
CA PHE A 64 -9.64 8.01 35.58
C PHE A 64 -11.08 7.77 35.14
N HIS A 65 -11.89 7.35 36.10
CA HIS A 65 -13.33 7.23 35.92
C HIS A 65 -13.98 8.59 36.22
N ARG A 66 -14.93 9.02 35.38
CA ARG A 66 -15.64 10.27 35.62
C ARG A 66 -17.01 9.98 36.22
N GLU A 67 -17.10 9.98 37.54
CA GLU A 67 -18.38 9.77 38.25
C GLU A 67 -19.44 10.83 37.91
N THR A 68 -19.04 12.02 37.45
CA THR A 68 -19.95 13.15 37.22
C THR A 68 -20.71 13.12 35.90
N LEU A 69 -20.47 12.16 34.99
CA LEU A 69 -21.29 11.94 33.78
C LEU A 69 -22.45 10.94 34.01
N GLN A 70 -22.62 10.44 35.24
CA GLN A 70 -23.62 9.42 35.61
C GLN A 70 -25.10 9.83 35.41
N VAL A 71 -25.39 11.11 35.15
CA VAL A 71 -26.77 11.57 34.91
C VAL A 71 -27.34 10.94 33.64
N ASN A 72 -26.50 10.62 32.66
CA ASN A 72 -26.89 9.83 31.49
C ASN A 72 -26.43 8.38 31.67
N LYS A 73 -27.22 7.61 32.42
CA LYS A 73 -27.10 6.15 32.52
C LYS A 73 -27.15 5.52 31.12
N SER A 74 -25.99 5.15 30.57
CA SER A 74 -25.86 3.99 29.66
C SER A 74 -24.44 3.71 29.16
N ASN A 75 -23.47 4.64 29.21
CA ASN A 75 -22.17 4.41 28.55
C ASN A 75 -20.96 4.60 29.47
N ASN A 76 -20.24 3.50 29.70
CA ASN A 76 -19.02 3.36 30.50
C ASN A 76 -17.82 4.13 29.92
N LEU A 77 -17.81 5.47 29.95
CA LEU A 77 -16.71 6.26 29.39
C LEU A 77 -15.51 6.38 30.35
N TYR A 78 -14.31 6.04 29.87
CA TYR A 78 -13.07 6.17 30.64
C TYR A 78 -12.17 7.25 30.07
N GLY A 79 -11.76 8.19 30.91
CA GLY A 79 -10.74 9.16 30.57
C GLY A 79 -9.36 8.55 30.68
N PHE A 80 -8.47 8.92 29.77
CA PHE A 80 -7.05 8.61 29.89
C PHE A 80 -6.21 9.89 29.75
N ARG A 81 -5.03 9.87 30.36
CA ARG A 81 -3.95 10.83 30.14
C ARG A 81 -2.63 10.08 30.01
N LEU A 82 -1.97 10.25 28.87
CA LEU A 82 -0.62 9.78 28.60
C LEU A 82 0.31 10.97 28.76
N ARG A 83 1.24 10.88 29.71
CA ARG A 83 2.32 11.86 29.83
C ARG A 83 3.56 11.26 29.19
N PHE A 84 4.10 11.90 28.17
CA PHE A 84 5.32 11.41 27.50
C PHE A 84 6.51 11.60 28.45
N LYS A 85 7.39 10.60 28.53
CA LYS A 85 8.60 10.73 29.36
C LYS A 85 9.57 11.76 28.78
N GLN A 86 9.55 11.90 27.46
CA GLN A 86 10.31 12.88 26.72
C GLN A 86 9.36 13.75 25.90
N LYS A 87 9.72 15.01 25.73
CA LYS A 87 8.98 15.94 24.90
C LYS A 87 9.07 15.49 23.44
N ILE A 88 7.93 15.40 22.75
CA ILE A 88 7.88 15.06 21.34
C ILE A 88 8.24 16.30 20.53
N SER A 89 9.21 16.14 19.64
CA SER A 89 9.79 17.24 18.86
C SER A 89 8.97 17.63 17.63
N ASP A 90 8.24 16.66 17.06
CA ASP A 90 7.38 16.87 15.90
C ASP A 90 6.12 16.01 16.00
N LEU A 91 5.00 16.66 16.34
CA LEU A 91 3.70 16.01 16.50
C LEU A 91 3.16 15.44 15.19
N SER A 92 3.63 15.89 14.02
CA SER A 92 3.16 15.40 12.71
C SER A 92 3.57 13.95 12.42
N HIS A 93 4.55 13.43 13.18
CA HIS A 93 5.07 12.08 13.06
C HIS A 93 4.65 11.15 14.19
N VAL A 94 3.71 11.57 15.03
CA VAL A 94 3.25 10.76 16.15
C VAL A 94 1.93 10.08 15.84
N SER A 95 1.84 8.81 16.25
CA SER A 95 0.59 8.07 16.25
C SER A 95 0.39 7.40 17.60
N ILE A 96 -0.82 7.50 18.13
CA ILE A 96 -1.21 6.86 19.38
C ILE A 96 -2.18 5.75 19.04
N PHE A 97 -1.90 4.56 19.55
CA PHE A 97 -2.71 3.37 19.39
C PHE A 97 -3.14 2.85 20.74
N TYR A 98 -4.31 2.26 20.79
CA TYR A 98 -4.67 1.31 21.82
C TYR A 98 -4.51 -0.11 21.28
N LEU A 99 -3.82 -0.98 22.03
CA LEU A 99 -3.78 -2.41 21.74
C LEU A 99 -4.70 -3.18 22.70
N ASP A 100 -5.59 -3.99 22.13
CA ASP A 100 -6.28 -5.00 22.92
C ASP A 100 -5.29 -6.05 23.44
N LYS A 101 -5.75 -6.92 24.34
CA LYS A 101 -4.93 -8.00 24.91
C LYS A 101 -4.40 -9.03 23.88
N ASN A 102 -4.86 -8.96 22.63
CA ASN A 102 -4.43 -9.79 21.51
C ASN A 102 -3.51 -9.04 20.53
N GLY A 103 -3.15 -7.78 20.83
CA GLY A 103 -2.32 -6.94 19.96
C GLY A 103 -3.05 -6.39 18.73
N ARG A 104 -4.39 -6.32 18.75
CA ARG A 104 -5.17 -5.66 17.71
C ARG A 104 -5.20 -4.16 17.96
N VAL A 105 -4.94 -3.40 16.90
CA VAL A 105 -4.99 -1.94 16.88
C VAL A 105 -6.41 -1.52 16.50
N GLU A 106 -7.07 -0.75 17.35
CA GLU A 106 -8.20 0.06 16.93
C GLU A 106 -7.71 1.50 16.67
N PRO A 107 -8.04 2.08 15.50
CA PRO A 107 -7.52 3.39 15.12
C PRO A 107 -8.08 4.51 16.00
N SER A 108 -7.25 5.51 16.22
CA SER A 108 -7.61 6.72 16.96
C SER A 108 -8.35 7.72 16.08
N VAL A 109 -9.45 8.27 16.58
CA VAL A 109 -10.10 9.44 15.99
C VAL A 109 -9.37 10.68 16.51
N LEU A 110 -8.64 11.39 15.65
CA LEU A 110 -8.06 12.70 15.98
C LEU A 110 -9.03 13.82 15.60
N PRO A 111 -9.40 14.73 16.52
CA PRO A 111 -9.94 16.03 16.18
C PRO A 111 -8.88 16.88 15.50
N ASN A 112 -9.30 17.62 14.47
CA ASN A 112 -8.47 18.63 13.81
C ASN A 112 -7.85 19.58 14.84
N VAL A 113 -6.54 19.77 14.76
CA VAL A 113 -5.87 20.94 15.33
C VAL A 113 -6.25 22.14 14.45
N GLN A 114 -7.43 22.71 14.71
CA GLN A 114 -7.82 24.12 14.57
C GLN A 114 -9.36 24.25 14.59
N ALA A 115 -9.91 24.39 15.79
CA ALA A 115 -11.15 25.14 16.03
C ALA A 115 -11.09 25.68 17.47
N ASN A 116 -10.51 26.87 17.63
CA ASN A 116 -10.95 27.74 18.73
C ASN A 116 -12.44 28.03 18.48
N LEU A 117 -13.26 28.03 19.55
CA LEU A 117 -14.72 28.25 19.56
C LEU A 117 -15.51 26.97 19.25
N LEU A 118 -16.32 26.43 20.16
CA LEU A 118 -17.62 27.02 20.49
C LEU A 118 -18.00 26.82 21.97
N GLU A 119 -18.51 27.91 22.50
CA GLU A 119 -19.06 28.09 23.83
C GLU A 119 -20.34 27.27 24.05
N SER A 120 -20.49 26.82 25.29
CA SER A 120 -21.76 26.58 25.99
C SER A 120 -22.72 25.45 25.56
N SER A 121 -22.96 24.61 26.57
CA SER A 121 -24.21 23.93 26.96
C SER A 121 -24.95 23.05 25.95
N THR A 122 -24.80 21.73 26.18
CA THR A 122 -25.84 20.69 26.08
C THR A 122 -26.64 20.65 24.78
N SER A 123 -26.35 19.65 23.93
CA SER A 123 -27.33 18.72 23.35
C SER A 123 -26.63 17.62 22.53
N MET A 124 -27.31 16.48 22.44
CA MET A 124 -26.86 15.16 22.01
C MET A 124 -26.42 15.04 20.53
N TYR A 125 -25.79 13.89 20.25
CA TYR A 125 -25.55 13.19 18.97
C TYR A 125 -24.09 13.11 18.48
N PHE A 126 -23.56 11.89 18.63
CA PHE A 126 -22.65 11.16 17.75
C PHE A 126 -22.55 11.72 16.31
N LEU A 127 -21.33 12.02 15.83
CA LEU A 127 -20.97 11.97 14.41
C LEU A 127 -19.44 11.96 14.19
N ASN A 128 -18.95 10.76 13.86
CA ASN A 128 -17.88 10.31 12.96
C ASN A 128 -16.58 11.11 12.67
N LEU A 129 -15.51 10.31 12.65
CA LEU A 129 -14.41 10.28 11.68
C LEU A 129 -14.77 10.94 10.33
N MET A 130 -14.05 11.99 9.93
CA MET A 130 -13.75 12.42 8.54
C MET A 130 -13.35 13.90 8.54
N ALA A 131 -12.05 14.21 8.61
CA ALA A 131 -11.52 15.47 8.08
C ALA A 131 -9.98 15.42 7.95
N SER A 132 -9.46 14.67 6.98
CA SER A 132 -8.12 14.92 6.42
C SER A 132 -8.22 15.54 5.01
N GLN A 133 -9.17 16.45 4.83
CA GLN A 133 -9.28 17.32 3.65
C GLN A 133 -9.81 18.70 4.06
N ALA A 134 -8.91 19.60 4.47
CA ALA A 134 -9.19 21.04 4.51
C ALA A 134 -7.88 21.84 4.45
N LYS A 135 -7.12 21.66 3.37
CA LYS A 135 -6.10 22.65 2.96
C LYS A 135 -5.76 22.56 1.48
N TYR A 136 -6.77 22.51 0.62
CA TYR A 136 -6.61 22.79 -0.82
C TYR A 136 -7.94 23.34 -1.32
N ASN A 137 -8.15 24.64 -1.12
CA ASN A 137 -8.79 25.59 -2.04
C ASN A 137 -8.96 26.91 -1.30
N LYS A 138 -8.27 27.95 -1.79
CA LYS A 138 -8.53 29.34 -1.42
C LYS A 138 -9.76 29.79 -2.21
N GLU A 139 -10.97 29.57 -1.71
CA GLU A 139 -12.13 30.40 -2.04
C GLU A 139 -13.11 30.43 -0.85
N PRO A 140 -13.76 31.58 -0.57
CA PRO A 140 -14.73 31.68 0.52
C PRO A 140 -16.07 31.03 0.11
N LEU A 141 -16.58 30.12 0.94
CA LEU A 141 -17.94 29.57 0.80
C LEU A 141 -18.99 30.67 1.07
N PRO A 142 -20.12 30.70 0.34
CA PRO A 142 -21.15 31.72 0.47
C PRO A 142 -21.90 31.57 1.80
N SER A 143 -22.29 32.72 2.38
CA SER A 143 -23.01 32.82 3.64
C SER A 143 -24.39 32.15 3.58
N LEU A 144 -24.55 31.05 4.30
CA LEU A 144 -25.85 30.44 4.57
C LEU A 144 -26.62 31.34 5.56
N LYS A 145 -27.67 31.99 5.05
CA LYS A 145 -28.70 32.67 5.88
C LYS A 145 -29.49 31.63 6.66
N ALA A 146 -29.76 31.94 7.93
CA ALA A 146 -30.57 31.15 8.85
C ALA A 146 -31.96 30.85 8.28
N ILE A 147 -32.36 29.58 8.31
CA ILE A 147 -33.74 29.16 8.10
C ILE A 147 -34.38 29.04 9.49
N THR A 148 -35.36 29.90 9.74
CA THR A 148 -36.23 29.89 10.91
C THR A 148 -37.47 29.01 10.65
N THR A 149 -37.75 28.14 11.63
CA THR A 149 -39.06 27.65 12.11
C THR A 149 -40.06 26.92 11.19
N GLU A 150 -40.61 25.85 11.80
CA GLU A 150 -41.90 25.18 11.56
C GLU A 150 -42.02 24.21 10.38
N GLN A 151 -41.85 22.90 10.66
CA GLN A 151 -42.83 21.88 10.29
C GLN A 151 -42.57 20.52 10.98
N GLU A 152 -43.56 20.14 11.78
CA GLU A 152 -44.03 18.79 12.18
C GLU A 152 -43.07 17.60 12.26
N SER A 153 -43.05 17.02 13.45
CA SER A 153 -42.49 15.73 13.83
C SER A 153 -42.99 14.58 12.96
N LYS A 154 -42.14 14.08 12.06
CA LYS A 154 -42.17 12.68 11.64
C LYS A 154 -41.05 11.93 12.34
N VAL A 155 -41.43 11.02 13.23
CA VAL A 155 -40.56 10.01 13.84
C VAL A 155 -40.00 9.15 12.72
N VAL A 156 -38.70 9.32 12.43
CA VAL A 156 -37.94 8.36 11.62
C VAL A 156 -37.69 7.14 12.51
N PRO A 157 -38.04 5.90 12.09
CA PRO A 157 -37.76 4.72 12.90
C PRO A 157 -36.26 4.63 13.17
N GLU A 158 -35.87 4.17 14.35
CA GLU A 158 -34.48 3.91 14.75
C GLU A 158 -33.71 3.26 13.58
N GLY A 159 -32.93 4.10 12.90
CA GLY A 159 -32.23 3.77 11.68
C GLY A 159 -31.09 2.82 11.98
N ASN A 160 -31.39 1.53 11.93
CA ASN A 160 -30.54 0.39 11.61
C ASN A 160 -29.03 0.72 11.57
N VAL A 161 -28.42 0.88 12.75
CA VAL A 161 -26.97 1.02 12.93
C VAL A 161 -26.27 -0.20 12.34
N ASP A 162 -26.93 -1.36 12.33
CA ASP A 162 -26.42 -2.59 11.71
C ASP A 162 -26.38 -2.50 10.19
N PHE A 163 -27.23 -1.70 9.52
CA PHE A 163 -27.16 -1.49 8.06
C PHE A 163 -25.98 -0.60 7.69
N VAL A 164 -25.77 0.50 8.42
CA VAL A 164 -24.64 1.43 8.20
C VAL A 164 -23.31 0.77 8.59
N MET A 165 -23.27 0.01 9.69
CA MET A 165 -22.08 -0.77 10.06
C MET A 165 -21.86 -1.97 9.15
N ALA A 166 -22.91 -2.63 8.63
CA ALA A 166 -22.74 -3.66 7.61
C ALA A 166 -22.21 -3.06 6.30
N GLU A 167 -22.73 -1.92 5.84
CA GLU A 167 -22.20 -1.21 4.66
C GLU A 167 -20.75 -0.73 4.88
N LEU A 168 -20.39 -0.29 6.08
CA LEU A 168 -19.02 0.13 6.42
C LEU A 168 -18.06 -1.05 6.66
N ILE A 169 -18.56 -2.21 7.08
CA ILE A 169 -17.78 -3.45 7.27
C ILE A 169 -17.69 -4.25 5.97
N THR A 170 -18.58 -3.99 5.01
CA THR A 170 -18.58 -4.65 3.71
C THR A 170 -18.03 -3.74 2.62
N LYS A 171 -16.93 -4.21 2.04
CA LYS A 171 -16.28 -3.80 0.78
C LYS A 171 -15.21 -2.71 0.94
N ASP A 172 -13.97 -3.20 1.08
CA ASP A 172 -12.73 -2.55 0.66
C ASP A 172 -12.07 -1.50 1.59
N ILE A 173 -12.19 -1.68 2.91
CA ILE A 173 -11.42 -0.90 3.91
C ILE A 173 -10.11 -1.63 4.30
N SER A 174 -8.99 -0.89 4.26
CA SER A 174 -7.69 -1.32 4.82
C SER A 174 -7.84 -1.54 6.33
N GLU A 175 -7.30 -2.61 6.93
CA GLU A 175 -7.48 -2.89 8.38
C GLU A 175 -6.73 -1.90 9.31
N PHE A 176 -6.24 -0.78 8.79
CA PHE A 176 -5.46 0.22 9.50
C PHE A 176 -5.77 1.64 9.01
N TYR A 177 -5.87 2.57 9.95
CA TYR A 177 -5.93 4.00 9.70
C TYR A 177 -4.76 4.68 10.41
N LEU A 178 -3.78 5.09 9.61
CA LEU A 178 -2.65 5.91 10.04
C LEU A 178 -2.71 7.25 9.34
N HIS A 179 -2.31 8.33 10.01
CA HIS A 179 -2.14 9.63 9.37
C HIS A 179 -1.14 9.50 8.24
N ALA A 180 -1.42 10.15 7.10
CA ALA A 180 -0.46 10.22 6.02
C ALA A 180 0.79 10.98 6.48
N GLY A 181 1.98 10.49 6.12
CA GLY A 181 3.27 11.09 6.51
C GLY A 181 3.99 10.40 7.67
N VAL A 182 3.34 9.43 8.34
CA VAL A 182 3.96 8.63 9.40
C VAL A 182 4.96 7.65 8.79
N ARG A 183 6.22 7.78 9.20
CA ARG A 183 7.31 6.94 8.73
C ARG A 183 7.46 5.71 9.62
N SER A 184 7.80 4.58 9.00
CA SER A 184 8.27 3.40 9.74
C SER A 184 9.60 3.68 10.43
N LYS A 185 9.99 2.82 11.39
CA LYS A 185 11.16 3.02 12.27
C LYS A 185 12.46 3.37 11.53
N ARG A 186 12.65 2.81 10.34
CA ARG A 186 13.85 3.00 9.52
C ARG A 186 13.64 3.97 8.36
N GLY A 187 12.49 4.65 8.30
CA GLY A 187 12.14 5.57 7.22
C GLY A 187 11.92 4.94 5.84
N VAL A 188 11.97 3.60 5.72
CA VAL A 188 11.87 2.88 4.44
C VAL A 188 10.45 2.91 3.88
N ALA A 189 9.46 2.91 4.75
CA ALA A 189 8.04 2.98 4.41
C ALA A 189 7.40 4.20 5.06
N ILE A 190 6.41 4.79 4.38
CA ILE A 190 5.61 5.92 4.87
C ILE A 190 4.13 5.63 4.60
N THR A 191 3.27 6.12 5.48
CA THR A 191 1.82 6.08 5.29
C THR A 191 1.41 7.16 4.30
N GLY A 192 0.53 6.82 3.38
CA GLY A 192 -0.21 7.75 2.55
C GLY A 192 -1.68 7.82 2.97
N LYS A 193 -2.51 8.33 2.07
CA LYS A 193 -3.95 8.48 2.28
C LYS A 193 -4.68 7.18 1.95
N SER A 194 -5.88 7.04 2.50
CA SER A 194 -6.79 5.92 2.23
C SER A 194 -6.20 4.54 2.51
N GLY A 195 -5.34 4.47 3.52
CA GLY A 195 -4.73 3.22 3.97
C GLY A 195 -3.64 2.68 3.07
N HIS A 196 -3.09 3.44 2.11
CA HIS A 196 -1.92 2.98 1.36
C HIS A 196 -0.63 3.27 2.12
N LEU A 197 0.29 2.31 2.07
CA LEU A 197 1.70 2.48 2.42
C LEU A 197 2.51 2.65 1.14
N PHE A 198 3.60 3.41 1.25
CA PHE A 198 4.50 3.72 0.15
C PHE A 198 5.94 3.49 0.56
N LEU A 199 6.74 3.05 -0.41
CA LEU A 199 8.19 3.08 -0.30
C LEU A 199 8.62 4.55 -0.24
N HIS A 200 9.56 4.89 0.65
CA HIS A 200 9.96 6.27 0.90
C HIS A 200 11.49 6.44 0.90
N GLY A 201 12.15 6.10 2.00
CA GLY A 201 13.61 6.19 2.16
C GLY A 201 14.31 4.83 2.01
N GLY A 202 15.37 4.64 2.80
CA GLY A 202 16.28 3.50 2.67
C GLY A 202 17.17 3.61 1.43
N SER A 203 17.78 2.50 1.01
CA SER A 203 18.72 2.47 -0.13
C SER A 203 18.09 2.85 -1.48
N ASN A 204 16.77 2.91 -1.58
CA ASN A 204 16.06 3.23 -2.82
C ASN A 204 15.80 4.73 -3.02
N HIS A 205 15.78 5.54 -1.95
CA HIS A 205 15.61 7.00 -2.03
C HIS A 205 14.46 7.44 -2.96
N VAL A 206 13.29 6.80 -2.87
CA VAL A 206 12.20 6.95 -3.86
C VAL A 206 11.59 8.35 -3.81
N ASP A 207 11.44 8.95 -2.63
CA ASP A 207 10.87 10.29 -2.50
C ASP A 207 11.69 11.36 -3.26
N ASP A 208 13.01 11.15 -3.38
CA ASP A 208 13.92 12.08 -4.04
C ASP A 208 13.68 12.14 -5.56
N LEU A 209 13.13 11.07 -6.17
CA LEU A 209 12.80 11.04 -7.61
C LEU A 209 11.79 12.14 -7.99
N PHE A 210 10.96 12.54 -7.02
CA PHE A 210 9.86 13.49 -7.19
C PHE A 210 10.15 14.85 -6.54
N ARG A 211 11.41 15.13 -6.20
CA ARG A 211 11.85 16.46 -5.70
C ARG A 211 12.49 17.32 -6.79
N GLY A 212 12.68 16.76 -7.99
CA GLY A 212 13.24 17.48 -9.14
C GLY A 212 14.74 17.81 -9.00
N THR A 213 15.45 17.10 -8.13
CA THR A 213 16.86 17.37 -7.81
C THR A 213 17.86 16.58 -8.65
N ASP A 214 17.43 15.64 -9.50
CA ASP A 214 18.38 14.83 -10.28
C ASP A 214 18.60 15.45 -11.68
N ILE A 215 19.84 15.35 -12.17
CA ILE A 215 20.21 15.65 -13.56
C ILE A 215 19.67 14.50 -14.43
N HIS A 216 18.57 14.74 -15.15
CA HIS A 216 17.82 13.67 -15.81
C HIS A 216 18.14 13.47 -17.30
N CYS A 217 18.68 14.48 -18.01
CA CYS A 217 18.84 14.42 -19.47
C CYS A 217 19.78 13.30 -19.91
N GLU A 218 21.02 13.27 -19.39
CA GLU A 218 22.01 12.24 -19.73
C GLU A 218 21.51 10.82 -19.41
N LYS A 219 20.74 10.67 -18.33
CA LYS A 219 20.16 9.38 -17.94
C LYS A 219 19.05 8.96 -18.89
N ALA A 220 18.17 9.88 -19.27
CA ALA A 220 17.11 9.61 -20.24
C ALA A 220 17.69 9.21 -21.60
N GLU A 221 18.68 9.95 -22.10
CA GLU A 221 19.40 9.65 -23.34
C GLU A 221 20.09 8.28 -23.27
N GLY A 222 20.73 7.96 -22.15
CA GLY A 222 21.37 6.67 -21.94
C GLY A 222 20.37 5.51 -21.91
N TRP A 223 19.18 5.70 -21.31
CA TRP A 223 18.09 4.71 -21.39
C TRP A 223 17.58 4.54 -22.82
N CYS A 224 17.32 5.63 -23.54
CA CYS A 224 16.86 5.58 -24.93
C CYS A 224 17.88 4.83 -25.82
N SER A 225 19.17 5.16 -25.66
CA SER A 225 20.26 4.51 -26.38
C SER A 225 20.36 3.01 -26.06
N LEU A 226 20.19 2.62 -24.79
CA LEU A 226 20.20 1.22 -24.38
C LEU A 226 19.04 0.44 -25.00
N ILE A 227 17.84 1.02 -25.00
CA ILE A 227 16.63 0.39 -25.57
C ILE A 227 16.77 0.21 -27.08
N GLN A 228 17.25 1.24 -27.79
CA GLN A 228 17.50 1.17 -29.23
C GLN A 228 18.56 0.14 -29.59
N GLU A 229 19.64 0.05 -28.81
CA GLU A 229 20.70 -0.93 -29.05
C GLU A 229 20.20 -2.36 -28.83
N ARG A 230 19.44 -2.60 -27.76
CA ARG A 230 18.81 -3.92 -27.52
C ARG A 230 17.84 -4.29 -28.64
N GLN A 231 17.08 -3.32 -29.16
CA GLN A 231 16.21 -3.54 -30.32
C GLN A 231 16.99 -3.92 -31.58
N ARG A 232 18.13 -3.26 -31.83
CA ARG A 232 19.02 -3.57 -32.96
C ARG A 232 19.58 -4.99 -32.86
N ILE A 233 20.04 -5.38 -31.66
CA ILE A 233 20.53 -6.75 -31.41
C ILE A 233 19.39 -7.76 -31.62
N ALA A 234 18.21 -7.50 -31.07
CA ALA A 234 17.04 -8.35 -31.23
C ALA A 234 16.67 -8.59 -32.70
N SER A 235 16.63 -7.52 -33.49
CA SER A 235 16.34 -7.57 -34.92
C SER A 235 17.36 -8.41 -35.67
N ASN A 236 18.65 -8.28 -35.35
CA ASN A 236 19.73 -9.05 -35.98
C ASN A 236 19.74 -10.54 -35.55
N SER A 237 19.24 -10.84 -34.35
CA SER A 237 19.20 -12.19 -33.79
C SER A 237 17.86 -12.91 -34.01
N GLY A 238 16.88 -12.26 -34.63
CA GLY A 238 15.60 -12.87 -35.01
C GLY A 238 14.58 -13.02 -33.89
N TYR A 239 14.65 -12.21 -32.82
CA TYR A 239 13.65 -12.20 -31.74
C TYR A 239 13.03 -10.82 -31.57
N ARG A 240 11.82 -10.76 -30.98
CA ARG A 240 11.17 -9.49 -30.63
C ARG A 240 11.70 -8.98 -29.29
N TYR A 241 11.89 -7.67 -29.15
CA TYR A 241 12.29 -7.05 -27.89
C TYR A 241 11.27 -6.01 -27.43
N LEU A 242 11.01 -6.02 -26.13
CA LEU A 242 10.17 -5.05 -25.45
C LEU A 242 10.83 -4.56 -24.16
N GLN A 243 10.93 -3.24 -24.01
CA GLN A 243 11.26 -2.59 -22.74
C GLN A 243 9.98 -2.10 -22.06
N ILE A 244 9.87 -2.41 -20.77
CA ILE A 244 8.89 -1.80 -19.88
C ILE A 244 9.57 -1.22 -18.65
N ILE A 245 9.03 -0.12 -18.16
CA ILE A 245 9.43 0.47 -16.87
C ILE A 245 8.17 0.63 -16.04
N ILE A 246 8.12 -0.07 -14.92
CA ILE A 246 6.98 0.02 -14.01
C ILE A 246 7.11 1.33 -13.22
N PRO A 247 6.13 2.25 -13.31
CA PRO A 247 6.17 3.47 -12.53
C PRO A 247 5.98 3.16 -11.05
N GLU A 248 6.50 4.04 -10.20
CA GLU A 248 6.32 3.90 -8.78
C GLU A 248 4.84 4.02 -8.38
N LYS A 249 4.52 3.47 -7.22
CA LYS A 249 3.17 3.55 -6.65
C LYS A 249 2.68 4.99 -6.49
N GLN A 250 3.58 5.96 -6.20
CA GLN A 250 3.16 7.38 -6.11
C GLN A 250 2.78 7.96 -7.48
N THR A 251 3.38 7.46 -8.56
CA THR A 251 3.11 7.87 -9.94
C THR A 251 1.72 7.42 -10.38
N LEU A 252 1.38 6.15 -10.12
CA LEU A 252 0.13 5.53 -10.58
C LEU A 252 -1.08 5.79 -9.65
N LEU A 253 -0.85 6.23 -8.42
CA LEU A 253 -1.92 6.57 -7.46
C LEU A 253 -1.83 8.05 -7.04
N PRO A 254 -2.08 9.00 -7.96
CA PRO A 254 -2.00 10.43 -7.65
C PRO A 254 -2.96 10.79 -6.51
N GLY A 255 -2.51 11.70 -5.66
CA GLY A 255 -3.27 12.15 -4.49
C GLY A 255 -3.30 11.17 -3.31
N ARG A 256 -2.91 9.89 -3.49
CA ARG A 256 -2.83 8.90 -2.40
C ARG A 256 -1.53 8.98 -1.59
N TYR A 257 -0.48 9.62 -2.11
CA TYR A 257 0.75 9.83 -1.35
C TYR A 257 0.60 10.91 -0.26
N TYR A 258 1.54 10.97 0.69
CA TYR A 258 1.46 11.90 1.82
C TYR A 258 1.54 13.38 1.40
N ARG A 259 2.31 13.66 0.36
CA ARG A 259 2.39 14.96 -0.32
C ARG A 259 1.84 14.85 -1.74
N ASN A 260 1.61 15.99 -2.37
CA ASN A 260 1.16 16.02 -3.76
C ASN A 260 2.30 15.56 -4.69
N ILE A 261 2.06 14.47 -5.42
CA ILE A 261 2.86 14.00 -6.55
C ILE A 261 1.90 13.84 -7.71
N GLN A 262 2.26 14.41 -8.86
CA GLN A 262 1.45 14.42 -10.06
C GLN A 262 2.26 13.76 -11.17
N GLY A 263 1.84 12.56 -11.56
CA GLY A 263 2.43 11.81 -12.65
C GLY A 263 3.86 11.29 -12.37
N PRO A 264 4.54 10.82 -13.43
CA PRO A 264 5.85 10.19 -13.33
C PRO A 264 6.95 11.19 -13.00
N SER A 265 8.08 10.67 -12.51
CA SER A 265 9.33 11.42 -12.37
C SER A 265 9.76 12.01 -13.72
N ARG A 266 10.54 13.10 -13.67
CA ARG A 266 11.01 13.78 -14.88
C ARG A 266 11.82 12.85 -15.79
N LEU A 267 12.58 11.93 -15.21
CA LEU A 267 13.34 10.92 -15.95
C LEU A 267 12.44 10.00 -16.77
N LEU A 268 11.40 9.44 -16.15
CA LEU A 268 10.45 8.57 -16.84
C LEU A 268 9.71 9.34 -17.93
N GLN A 269 9.25 10.56 -17.64
CA GLN A 269 8.63 11.43 -18.66
C GLN A 269 9.53 11.64 -19.88
N MET A 270 10.83 11.88 -19.67
CA MET A 270 11.76 12.11 -20.78
C MET A 270 11.97 10.86 -21.64
N VAL A 271 12.05 9.69 -21.03
CA VAL A 271 12.16 8.41 -21.77
C VAL A 271 10.87 8.12 -22.55
N GLU A 272 9.70 8.31 -21.93
CA GLU A 272 8.42 8.09 -22.61
C GLU A 272 8.19 9.08 -23.77
N ASN A 273 8.55 10.35 -23.59
CA ASN A 273 8.45 11.37 -24.64
C ASN A 273 9.38 11.12 -25.83
N ALA A 274 10.46 10.35 -25.66
CA ALA A 274 11.34 9.97 -26.75
C ALA A 274 10.70 8.97 -27.72
N LYS A 275 9.59 8.31 -27.34
CA LYS A 275 8.80 7.40 -28.18
C LYS A 275 9.65 6.34 -28.89
N VAL A 276 10.55 5.71 -28.14
CA VAL A 276 11.37 4.61 -28.66
C VAL A 276 10.44 3.44 -29.03
N GLU A 277 10.57 2.90 -30.24
CA GLU A 277 9.64 1.92 -30.81
C GLU A 277 9.47 0.66 -29.93
N SER A 278 10.56 0.13 -29.39
CA SER A 278 10.56 -1.08 -28.54
C SER A 278 10.24 -0.80 -27.07
N TYR A 279 9.65 0.36 -26.76
CA TYR A 279 9.24 0.73 -25.41
C TYR A 279 7.72 0.78 -25.28
N VAL A 280 7.18 0.16 -24.22
CA VAL A 280 5.77 0.28 -23.85
C VAL A 280 5.64 1.08 -22.56
N SER A 281 4.88 2.18 -22.64
CA SER A 281 4.52 2.96 -21.47
C SER A 281 3.53 2.19 -20.61
N VAL A 282 4.01 1.75 -19.45
CA VAL A 282 3.15 1.22 -18.39
C VAL A 282 2.35 2.37 -17.78
N TYR A 283 2.86 3.60 -17.73
CA TYR A 283 2.10 4.73 -17.25
C TYR A 283 0.81 4.94 -18.07
N ASP A 284 0.93 4.97 -19.40
CA ASP A 284 -0.21 5.12 -20.30
C ASP A 284 -1.16 3.93 -20.24
N ALA A 285 -0.64 2.70 -20.11
CA ALA A 285 -1.45 1.49 -19.95
C ALA A 285 -2.38 1.55 -18.72
N PHE A 286 -1.97 2.26 -17.68
CA PHE A 286 -2.76 2.46 -16.45
C PHE A 286 -3.50 3.79 -16.38
N SER A 287 -3.44 4.63 -17.43
CA SER A 287 -4.09 5.95 -17.45
C SER A 287 -5.61 5.91 -17.21
N SER A 288 -6.29 4.84 -17.62
CA SER A 288 -7.71 4.59 -17.34
C SER A 288 -7.99 3.98 -15.96
N HIS A 289 -6.94 3.63 -15.21
CA HIS A 289 -6.99 2.93 -13.92
C HIS A 289 -6.35 3.73 -12.78
N VAL A 290 -6.10 5.02 -12.98
CA VAL A 290 -5.42 5.93 -12.03
C VAL A 290 -6.11 6.01 -10.65
N ASN A 291 -7.41 5.67 -10.58
CA ASN A 291 -8.18 5.59 -9.34
C ASN A 291 -8.52 4.15 -8.91
N GLY A 292 -8.04 3.15 -9.64
CA GLY A 292 -8.31 1.74 -9.38
C GLY A 292 -7.48 1.18 -8.22
N ASP A 293 -7.99 0.13 -7.59
CA ASP A 293 -7.25 -0.64 -6.60
C ASP A 293 -6.30 -1.61 -7.32
N ILE A 294 -5.22 -1.09 -7.89
CA ILE A 294 -4.23 -1.84 -8.69
C ILE A 294 -2.97 -2.21 -7.89
N PHE A 295 -2.77 -1.61 -6.72
CA PHE A 295 -1.69 -1.95 -5.79
C PHE A 295 -2.25 -2.55 -4.52
N TYR A 296 -1.50 -3.47 -3.91
CA TYR A 296 -1.73 -3.77 -2.50
C TYR A 296 -1.57 -2.50 -1.68
N LYS A 297 -2.42 -2.29 -0.68
CA LYS A 297 -2.34 -1.16 0.24
C LYS A 297 -1.08 -1.23 1.11
N THR A 298 -0.72 -2.41 1.59
CA THR A 298 0.40 -2.66 2.52
C THR A 298 1.70 -3.09 1.85
N ASP A 299 1.75 -3.09 0.52
CA ASP A 299 2.91 -3.53 -0.27
C ASP A 299 3.38 -2.45 -1.24
N SER A 300 4.61 -2.59 -1.72
CA SER A 300 5.16 -1.79 -2.80
C SER A 300 4.78 -2.28 -4.21
N HIS A 301 4.28 -3.51 -4.35
CA HIS A 301 3.93 -4.12 -5.63
C HIS A 301 2.44 -4.00 -5.99
N PHE A 302 2.15 -4.23 -7.28
CA PHE A 302 0.78 -4.41 -7.75
C PHE A 302 0.06 -5.52 -6.97
N ASN A 303 -1.26 -5.43 -6.88
CA ASN A 303 -2.05 -6.59 -6.46
C ASN A 303 -2.29 -7.52 -7.67
N ALA A 304 -3.08 -8.59 -7.48
CA ALA A 304 -3.36 -9.56 -8.53
C ALA A 304 -4.03 -8.93 -9.76
N LEU A 305 -5.01 -8.03 -9.55
CA LEU A 305 -5.69 -7.30 -10.62
C LEU A 305 -4.71 -6.36 -11.34
N GLY A 306 -3.96 -5.54 -10.61
CA GLY A 306 -3.00 -4.61 -11.22
C GLY A 306 -1.97 -5.34 -12.06
N ASN A 307 -1.41 -6.46 -11.58
CA ASN A 307 -0.45 -7.20 -12.38
C ASN A 307 -1.08 -7.87 -13.61
N PHE A 308 -2.33 -8.34 -13.52
CA PHE A 308 -3.07 -8.82 -14.69
C PHE A 308 -3.33 -7.72 -15.71
N LEU A 309 -3.71 -6.50 -15.29
CA LEU A 309 -3.91 -5.37 -16.20
C LEU A 309 -2.62 -4.98 -16.93
N LEU A 310 -1.47 -5.06 -16.24
CA LEU A 310 -0.16 -4.91 -16.89
C LEU A 310 0.00 -6.00 -17.95
N PHE A 311 -0.13 -7.27 -17.57
CA PHE A 311 0.00 -8.40 -18.48
C PHE A 311 -0.92 -8.27 -19.71
N ASP A 312 -2.21 -8.01 -19.52
CA ASP A 312 -3.21 -7.83 -20.57
C ASP A 312 -2.84 -6.68 -21.51
N SER A 313 -2.34 -5.56 -20.97
CA SER A 313 -1.88 -4.44 -21.79
C SER A 313 -0.66 -4.80 -22.64
N LEU A 314 0.27 -5.60 -22.12
CA LEU A 314 1.42 -6.10 -22.89
C LEU A 314 0.97 -7.04 -24.01
N MET A 315 0.04 -7.97 -23.72
CA MET A 315 -0.48 -8.89 -24.72
C MET A 315 -1.21 -8.16 -25.85
N LYS A 316 -2.04 -7.16 -25.50
CA LYS A 316 -2.68 -6.26 -26.48
C LYS A 316 -1.66 -5.53 -27.34
N HIS A 317 -0.62 -4.96 -26.74
CA HIS A 317 0.45 -4.31 -27.50
C HIS A 317 1.15 -5.27 -28.47
N LEU A 318 1.35 -6.53 -28.05
CA LEU A 318 1.96 -7.56 -28.89
C LEU A 318 1.00 -8.16 -29.93
N ASN A 319 -0.27 -7.73 -29.96
CA ASN A 319 -1.37 -8.31 -30.74
C ASN A 319 -1.53 -9.81 -30.53
N VAL A 320 -1.41 -10.25 -29.27
CA VAL A 320 -1.58 -11.66 -28.88
C VAL A 320 -2.82 -11.80 -28.01
N ASP A 321 -3.72 -12.69 -28.41
CA ASP A 321 -4.81 -13.13 -27.54
C ASP A 321 -4.28 -14.15 -26.54
N HIS A 322 -4.42 -13.85 -25.26
CA HIS A 322 -3.99 -14.74 -24.18
C HIS A 322 -5.12 -15.67 -23.70
N GLY A 323 -6.37 -15.42 -24.10
CA GLY A 323 -7.51 -16.27 -23.78
C GLY A 323 -7.93 -16.30 -22.30
N PHE A 324 -7.31 -15.48 -21.43
CA PHE A 324 -7.68 -15.44 -20.01
C PHE A 324 -8.79 -14.43 -19.73
N SER A 325 -9.84 -14.89 -19.07
CA SER A 325 -10.88 -14.06 -18.47
C SER A 325 -10.86 -14.24 -16.94
N PRO A 326 -9.95 -13.56 -16.22
CA PRO A 326 -9.81 -13.74 -14.79
C PRO A 326 -10.95 -13.13 -13.99
N ASN A 327 -11.34 -13.80 -12.90
CA ASN A 327 -12.28 -13.29 -11.92
C ASN A 327 -11.59 -13.07 -10.56
N PHE A 328 -11.48 -11.81 -10.16
CA PHE A 328 -10.83 -11.38 -8.90
C PHE A 328 -11.87 -11.19 -7.78
N ASP A 329 -12.44 -12.27 -7.27
CA ASP A 329 -13.47 -12.26 -6.22
C ASP A 329 -13.08 -13.08 -4.97
N LEU A 330 -11.93 -13.77 -4.98
CA LEU A 330 -11.44 -14.49 -3.82
C LEU A 330 -10.83 -13.53 -2.78
N LEU A 331 -11.59 -13.24 -1.73
CA LEU A 331 -11.12 -12.40 -0.64
C LEU A 331 -10.04 -13.12 0.18
N CYS A 332 -8.87 -12.50 0.31
CA CYS A 332 -7.77 -13.00 1.12
C CYS A 332 -7.16 -11.92 2.02
N LYS A 333 -6.51 -12.36 3.11
CA LYS A 333 -5.71 -11.49 3.96
C LYS A 333 -4.27 -11.49 3.47
N TYR A 334 -3.70 -10.30 3.34
CA TYR A 334 -2.35 -10.12 2.84
C TYR A 334 -1.52 -9.25 3.78
N ALA A 335 -0.24 -9.59 3.90
CA ALA A 335 0.75 -8.85 4.68
C ALA A 335 1.86 -8.44 3.71
N GLY A 336 1.84 -7.18 3.28
CA GLY A 336 2.82 -6.69 2.33
C GLY A 336 4.19 -6.38 2.92
N ASP A 337 5.16 -6.20 2.04
CA ASP A 337 6.54 -5.87 2.39
C ASP A 337 6.66 -4.58 3.22
N LEU A 338 5.84 -3.56 2.92
CA LEU A 338 5.81 -2.27 3.64
C LEU A 338 5.09 -2.38 4.98
N GLY A 339 4.00 -3.14 5.06
CA GLY A 339 3.23 -3.34 6.29
C GLY A 339 4.07 -3.95 7.41
N SER A 340 5.03 -4.81 7.04
CA SER A 340 6.00 -5.39 7.97
C SER A 340 6.99 -4.39 8.57
N LYS A 341 7.12 -3.18 8.00
CA LYS A 341 8.10 -2.18 8.46
C LYS A 341 7.64 -1.38 9.69
N PHE A 342 6.35 -1.42 10.02
CA PHE A 342 5.74 -0.66 11.12
C PHE A 342 5.78 -1.38 12.47
N TYR A 343 6.86 -2.11 12.76
CA TYR A 343 7.01 -2.87 14.02
C TYR A 343 6.78 -2.00 15.28
N PRO A 344 6.08 -2.51 16.32
CA PRO A 344 5.55 -3.87 16.48
C PRO A 344 4.26 -4.16 15.70
N LEU A 345 3.69 -3.15 15.04
CA LEU A 345 2.49 -3.31 14.25
C LEU A 345 2.79 -4.13 12.99
N LYS A 346 2.00 -5.20 12.80
CA LYS A 346 1.93 -5.90 11.52
C LYS A 346 0.69 -5.42 10.81
N ILE A 347 0.90 -4.52 9.86
CA ILE A 347 -0.19 -3.94 9.11
C ILE A 347 -0.63 -4.94 8.03
N LEU A 348 -1.90 -5.32 8.07
CA LEU A 348 -2.53 -6.27 7.14
C LEU A 348 -3.56 -5.55 6.27
N GLU A 349 -3.88 -6.13 5.13
CA GLU A 349 -5.00 -5.73 4.30
C GLU A 349 -5.86 -6.93 3.89
N ARG A 350 -7.07 -6.61 3.43
CA ARG A 350 -7.88 -7.53 2.65
C ARG A 350 -7.76 -7.16 1.18
N THR A 351 -7.57 -8.15 0.34
CA THR A 351 -7.37 -7.99 -1.09
C THR A 351 -8.08 -9.11 -1.85
N LYS A 352 -8.27 -8.93 -3.15
CA LYS A 352 -8.92 -9.90 -4.02
C LYS A 352 -7.87 -10.62 -4.85
N ALA A 353 -7.98 -11.94 -4.89
CA ALA A 353 -7.19 -12.82 -5.72
C ALA A 353 -8.10 -13.51 -6.75
N LEU A 354 -7.47 -14.14 -7.74
CA LEU A 354 -8.13 -14.97 -8.74
C LEU A 354 -8.79 -16.18 -8.07
N SER A 355 -10.09 -16.41 -8.33
CA SER A 355 -10.79 -17.64 -7.93
C SER A 355 -10.70 -18.73 -8.98
N ASN A 356 -10.72 -18.37 -10.27
CA ASN A 356 -10.60 -19.27 -11.41
C ASN A 356 -9.14 -19.41 -11.85
N LEU A 357 -8.32 -20.08 -11.04
CA LEU A 357 -6.93 -20.39 -11.41
C LEU A 357 -6.88 -21.14 -12.75
N PRO A 358 -5.85 -20.89 -13.59
CA PRO A 358 -5.65 -21.64 -14.82
C PRO A 358 -5.61 -23.15 -14.57
N THR A 359 -6.33 -23.92 -15.37
CA THR A 359 -6.42 -25.39 -15.24
C THR A 359 -5.21 -26.11 -15.83
N HIS A 360 -4.53 -25.48 -16.79
CA HIS A 360 -3.32 -26.00 -17.44
C HIS A 360 -2.16 -26.08 -16.45
N LYS A 361 -1.37 -27.15 -16.54
CA LYS A 361 -0.23 -27.36 -15.65
C LYS A 361 1.05 -26.84 -16.30
N ARG A 362 1.67 -25.86 -15.67
CA ARG A 362 3.08 -25.51 -15.92
C ARG A 362 4.01 -26.27 -14.98
N THR A 363 5.16 -26.69 -15.47
CA THR A 363 6.22 -27.34 -14.68
C THR A 363 7.45 -26.44 -14.61
N VAL A 364 8.21 -26.56 -13.51
CA VAL A 364 9.53 -25.93 -13.41
C VAL A 364 10.55 -26.91 -13.99
N GLU A 365 11.16 -26.56 -15.11
CA GLU A 365 12.24 -27.37 -15.71
C GLU A 365 13.58 -27.04 -15.05
N TYR A 366 13.82 -25.76 -14.77
CA TYR A 366 15.04 -25.29 -14.16
C TYR A 366 14.76 -24.20 -13.12
N GLN A 367 15.47 -24.26 -12.00
CA GLN A 367 15.48 -23.17 -11.03
C GLN A 367 16.87 -23.04 -10.40
N CYS A 368 17.39 -21.82 -10.41
CA CYS A 368 18.61 -21.47 -9.71
C CYS A 368 18.35 -20.33 -8.75
N VAL A 369 18.73 -20.54 -7.48
CA VAL A 369 18.72 -19.52 -6.44
C VAL A 369 20.17 -19.33 -6.00
N PRO A 370 20.77 -18.16 -6.22
CA PRO A 370 22.14 -17.90 -5.78
C PRO A 370 22.32 -18.15 -4.28
N ASN A 371 23.47 -18.69 -3.89
CA ASN A 371 23.80 -18.97 -2.48
C ASN A 371 24.03 -17.70 -1.64
N ILE A 372 24.13 -16.54 -2.29
CA ILE A 372 24.24 -15.23 -1.63
C ILE A 372 22.80 -14.78 -1.31
N LYS A 373 22.58 -14.11 -0.16
CA LYS A 373 21.29 -13.48 0.22
C LYS A 373 20.92 -12.29 -0.68
N ALA A 374 21.08 -12.44 -1.99
CA ALA A 374 20.75 -11.48 -3.02
C ALA A 374 19.83 -12.16 -4.04
N HIS A 375 18.84 -11.42 -4.51
CA HIS A 375 17.91 -11.91 -5.54
C HIS A 375 18.56 -11.93 -6.94
N MET A 376 19.58 -11.09 -7.15
CA MET A 376 20.28 -10.94 -8.42
C MET A 376 20.89 -12.27 -8.89
N GLY A 377 20.62 -12.63 -10.13
CA GLY A 377 21.07 -13.88 -10.75
C GLY A 377 20.15 -15.08 -10.49
N GLN A 378 19.05 -14.90 -9.76
CA GLN A 378 18.00 -15.92 -9.67
C GLN A 378 17.41 -16.18 -11.05
N LYS A 379 17.23 -17.46 -11.38
CA LYS A 379 16.71 -17.91 -12.67
C LYS A 379 15.61 -18.94 -12.45
N ILE A 380 14.57 -18.91 -13.27
CA ILE A 380 13.55 -19.96 -13.30
C ILE A 380 13.02 -20.16 -14.72
N HIS A 381 12.91 -21.41 -15.14
CA HIS A 381 12.35 -21.80 -16.42
C HIS A 381 11.07 -22.61 -16.20
N TRP A 382 9.97 -22.10 -16.75
CA TRP A 382 8.68 -22.76 -16.77
C TRP A 382 8.36 -23.31 -18.16
N VAL A 383 7.82 -24.52 -18.20
CA VAL A 383 7.29 -25.15 -19.42
C VAL A 383 5.80 -25.42 -19.24
N ASN A 384 4.99 -25.11 -20.25
CA ASN A 384 3.56 -25.33 -20.28
C ASN A 384 3.13 -25.82 -21.67
N PHE A 385 3.09 -27.14 -21.86
CA PHE A 385 2.72 -27.75 -23.15
C PHE A 385 1.30 -27.42 -23.61
N ASP A 386 0.40 -27.07 -22.68
CA ASP A 386 -0.97 -26.69 -22.97
C ASP A 386 -1.15 -25.17 -23.13
N ALA A 387 -0.07 -24.40 -23.13
CA ALA A 387 -0.13 -22.95 -23.25
C ALA A 387 -0.81 -22.51 -24.57
N PRO A 388 -1.64 -21.45 -24.54
CA PRO A 388 -2.29 -20.92 -25.75
C PRO A 388 -1.28 -20.31 -26.73
N ILE A 389 -0.16 -19.76 -26.24
CA ILE A 389 0.86 -19.13 -27.07
C ILE A 389 2.03 -20.10 -27.23
N LYS A 390 2.20 -20.65 -28.44
CA LYS A 390 3.31 -21.54 -28.82
C LYS A 390 4.59 -20.75 -29.14
N GLN A 391 5.01 -19.93 -28.18
CA GLN A 391 6.21 -19.11 -28.25
C GLN A 391 6.96 -19.16 -26.93
N LYS A 392 8.26 -18.85 -26.98
CA LYS A 392 9.16 -18.74 -25.84
C LYS A 392 9.33 -17.28 -25.44
N VAL A 393 9.14 -16.98 -24.15
CA VAL A 393 9.37 -15.65 -23.59
C VAL A 393 10.50 -15.68 -22.56
N LEU A 394 11.45 -14.75 -22.70
CA LEU A 394 12.51 -14.50 -21.74
C LEU A 394 12.32 -13.13 -21.11
N ILE A 395 12.32 -13.05 -19.78
CA ILE A 395 12.19 -11.79 -19.05
C ILE A 395 13.39 -11.55 -18.12
N PHE A 396 14.07 -10.44 -18.34
CA PHE A 396 15.06 -9.88 -17.42
C PHE A 396 14.36 -8.85 -16.55
N GLY A 397 14.23 -9.10 -15.25
CA GLY A 397 13.41 -8.25 -14.38
C GLY A 397 13.81 -8.22 -12.92
N ASN A 398 12.89 -7.70 -12.11
CA ASN A 398 13.02 -7.59 -10.66
C ASN A 398 11.78 -8.16 -9.95
N SER A 399 11.51 -7.71 -8.73
CA SER A 399 10.43 -8.22 -7.87
C SER A 399 9.01 -8.04 -8.42
N PHE A 400 8.79 -7.20 -9.42
CA PHE A 400 7.50 -7.15 -10.12
C PHE A 400 7.29 -8.31 -11.08
N ALA A 401 8.38 -8.84 -11.66
CA ALA A 401 8.34 -10.05 -12.46
C ALA A 401 8.45 -11.31 -11.59
N ASP A 402 9.51 -11.39 -10.77
CA ASP A 402 9.81 -12.42 -9.77
C ASP A 402 9.64 -13.87 -10.30
N ILE A 403 9.77 -14.88 -9.45
CA ILE A 403 9.77 -16.30 -9.81
C ILE A 403 8.38 -16.87 -10.11
N GLY A 404 7.38 -16.03 -10.36
CA GLY A 404 6.06 -16.47 -10.84
C GLY A 404 5.21 -17.29 -9.87
N LYS A 405 5.53 -17.35 -8.58
CA LYS A 405 4.75 -18.13 -7.58
C LYS A 405 3.45 -17.47 -7.12
N LYS A 406 3.23 -16.18 -7.40
CA LYS A 406 2.07 -15.42 -6.93
C LYS A 406 1.46 -14.61 -8.06
N GLN A 407 0.17 -14.35 -7.99
CA GLN A 407 -0.59 -13.65 -9.05
C GLN A 407 -0.17 -12.19 -9.28
N HIS A 408 0.54 -11.57 -8.33
CA HIS A 408 1.11 -10.23 -8.51
C HIS A 408 2.49 -10.22 -9.18
N HIS A 409 2.99 -11.38 -9.62
CA HIS A 409 4.25 -11.54 -10.35
C HIS A 409 3.96 -11.60 -11.84
N LEU A 410 4.62 -10.78 -12.68
CA LEU A 410 4.38 -10.82 -14.13
C LEU A 410 4.70 -12.20 -14.73
N THR A 411 5.75 -12.87 -14.23
CA THR A 411 6.12 -14.23 -14.63
C THR A 411 5.01 -15.25 -14.33
N PHE A 412 4.13 -14.99 -13.35
CA PHE A 412 2.99 -15.87 -13.08
C PHE A 412 2.06 -15.93 -14.29
N TRP A 413 1.71 -14.79 -14.89
CA TRP A 413 0.82 -14.77 -16.04
C TRP A 413 1.52 -15.26 -17.30
N LEU A 414 2.74 -14.79 -17.56
CA LEU A 414 3.52 -15.21 -18.73
C LEU A 414 3.69 -16.73 -18.81
N SER A 415 4.05 -17.39 -17.71
CA SER A 415 4.26 -18.85 -17.71
C SER A 415 2.98 -19.70 -17.78
N TYR A 416 1.80 -19.09 -17.66
CA TYR A 416 0.54 -19.77 -18.01
C TYR A 416 0.14 -19.55 -19.47
N CYS A 417 0.64 -18.50 -20.12
CA CYS A 417 0.23 -18.12 -21.47
C CYS A 417 1.20 -18.58 -22.55
N PHE A 418 2.50 -18.59 -22.25
CA PHE A 418 3.58 -19.00 -23.17
C PHE A 418 4.00 -20.43 -22.91
N GLU A 419 4.35 -21.15 -23.98
CA GLU A 419 4.83 -22.54 -23.93
C GLU A 419 6.09 -22.67 -23.09
N GLU A 420 7.00 -21.72 -23.20
CA GLU A 420 8.18 -21.62 -22.35
C GLU A 420 8.32 -20.19 -21.81
N CYS A 421 8.54 -20.05 -20.51
CA CYS A 421 8.75 -18.77 -19.85
C CYS A 421 9.99 -18.84 -18.96
N TYR A 422 11.03 -18.09 -19.34
CA TYR A 422 12.28 -18.03 -18.62
C TYR A 422 12.41 -16.66 -17.95
N PHE A 423 12.59 -16.64 -16.64
CA PHE A 423 12.85 -15.41 -15.87
C PHE A 423 14.28 -15.39 -15.35
N VAL A 424 14.91 -14.22 -15.48
CA VAL A 424 16.21 -13.89 -14.92
C VAL A 424 16.07 -12.63 -14.08
N TRP A 425 16.42 -12.72 -12.80
CA TRP A 425 16.47 -11.55 -11.92
C TRP A 425 17.75 -10.75 -12.20
N ALA A 426 17.69 -9.88 -13.20
CA ALA A 426 18.77 -8.99 -13.57
C ALA A 426 18.24 -7.77 -14.35
N ALA A 427 18.96 -6.65 -14.26
CA ALA A 427 18.72 -5.48 -15.11
C ALA A 427 19.54 -5.51 -16.41
N GLU A 428 20.65 -6.25 -16.39
CA GLU A 428 21.56 -6.47 -17.53
C GLU A 428 21.14 -7.72 -18.30
N PHE A 429 21.34 -7.70 -19.62
CA PHE A 429 20.99 -8.82 -20.48
C PHE A 429 22.16 -9.79 -20.55
N ASP A 430 21.91 -11.05 -20.17
CA ASP A 430 22.86 -12.13 -20.38
C ASP A 430 22.59 -12.72 -21.77
N PHE A 431 23.32 -12.25 -22.78
CA PHE A 431 23.16 -12.67 -24.17
C PHE A 431 23.43 -14.16 -24.38
N THR A 432 24.26 -14.79 -23.53
CA THR A 432 24.48 -16.24 -23.56
C THR A 432 23.19 -17.01 -23.32
N ILE A 433 22.33 -16.52 -22.40
CA ILE A 433 21.01 -17.11 -22.15
C ILE A 433 20.13 -16.92 -23.39
N ILE A 434 20.13 -15.74 -24.00
CA ILE A 434 19.34 -15.47 -25.21
C ILE A 434 19.73 -16.43 -26.33
N GLU A 435 21.03 -16.60 -26.59
CA GLU A 435 21.56 -17.50 -27.62
C GLU A 435 21.22 -18.97 -27.36
N THR A 436 21.25 -19.39 -26.09
CA THR A 436 20.97 -20.79 -25.69
C THR A 436 19.48 -21.09 -25.69
N PHE A 437 18.68 -20.21 -25.09
CA PHE A 437 17.23 -20.39 -24.91
C PHE A 437 16.45 -20.13 -26.21
N LYS A 438 16.97 -19.28 -27.09
CA LYS A 438 16.35 -18.86 -28.36
C LYS A 438 14.90 -18.39 -28.19
N PRO A 439 14.66 -17.32 -27.41
CA PRO A 439 13.32 -16.80 -27.18
C PRO A 439 12.74 -16.18 -28.46
N ASP A 440 11.41 -16.24 -28.63
CA ASP A 440 10.69 -15.46 -29.63
C ASP A 440 10.47 -14.00 -29.17
N LEU A 441 10.42 -13.80 -27.85
CA LEU A 441 10.23 -12.51 -27.20
C LEU A 441 11.17 -12.35 -26.00
N VAL A 442 11.88 -11.22 -25.95
CA VAL A 442 12.64 -10.78 -24.77
C VAL A 442 12.00 -9.54 -24.16
N ILE A 443 11.69 -9.59 -22.87
CA ILE A 443 11.17 -8.47 -22.09
C ILE A 443 12.25 -7.97 -21.13
N GLY A 444 12.65 -6.71 -21.29
CA GLY A 444 13.38 -5.97 -20.27
C GLY A 444 12.41 -5.28 -19.32
N GLN A 445 12.38 -5.66 -18.05
CA GLN A 445 11.53 -5.06 -17.04
C GLN A 445 12.37 -4.31 -16.01
N SER A 446 12.16 -3.00 -15.91
CA SER A 446 12.72 -2.16 -14.84
C SER A 446 11.60 -1.51 -14.02
N VAL A 447 11.98 -0.75 -13.01
CA VAL A 447 11.08 0.06 -12.18
C VAL A 447 11.64 1.47 -12.07
N GLU A 448 10.76 2.46 -12.01
CA GLU A 448 11.09 3.88 -12.11
C GLU A 448 12.23 4.31 -11.15
N ARG A 449 12.24 3.85 -9.90
CA ARG A 449 13.35 4.16 -8.96
C ARG A 449 14.73 3.69 -9.40
N PHE A 450 14.82 2.65 -10.22
CA PHE A 450 16.10 2.11 -10.70
C PHE A 450 16.58 2.80 -11.98
N MET A 451 15.80 3.68 -12.59
CA MET A 451 16.22 4.42 -13.79
C MET A 451 17.44 5.33 -13.56
N ARG A 452 17.76 5.68 -12.31
CA ARG A 452 18.97 6.43 -11.95
C ARG A 452 20.27 5.71 -12.37
N ILE A 453 20.20 4.39 -12.55
CA ILE A 453 21.30 3.55 -12.98
C ILE A 453 20.92 2.94 -14.34
N ILE A 454 21.71 3.25 -15.36
CA ILE A 454 21.58 2.61 -16.67
C ILE A 454 22.28 1.25 -16.56
N PRO A 455 21.60 0.12 -16.84
CA PRO A 455 22.23 -1.18 -16.89
C PRO A 455 23.42 -1.18 -17.85
N ARG A 456 24.45 -1.98 -17.56
CA ARG A 456 25.51 -2.18 -18.55
C ARG A 456 24.92 -2.82 -19.82
N ARG A 457 25.57 -2.49 -20.93
CA ARG A 457 25.17 -2.92 -22.26
C ARG A 457 25.24 -4.44 -22.38
#